data_AF-A0A353RXP7-F1
#
_entry.id   AF-A0A353RXP7-F1
#
_cell.length_a   1.000
_cell.length_b   1.000
_cell.length_c   1.000
_cell.angle_alpha   90.00
_cell.angle_beta   90.00
_cell.angle_gamma   90.00
#
_symmetry.space_group_name_H-M   'P 1'
#
loop_
_entity.id
_entity.type
_entity.pdbx_description
1 polymer ?
#
loop_
_entity_poly.entity_id
_entity_poly.type
_entity_poly.pdbx_seq_one_letter_code
_entity_poly.pdbx_strand_id
1 'polypeptide(L)'
;MTKYSLTSKKEEFPVLVIIQHIKDGRLDPKTINKDLRQQCVEVLLLEGYGVSSLAQIFIRSDKTIRRDIEEIRERNAISPKADLARKIIGEMVVNARNHQGYLMRLARSQGASVSEKGQCEYLAALVLFQNVSKLQSLGYLPSQPKTVVGELFHYYEEDRKSIPEYKKIIKDLELTAKKTGSLTPEVAKEIRQLKQQVNEADIHEKVNSLTERNKIKKTRLKS
;
A
#
# COMPACT_ATOMS: atom_id res chain seq x y z
N MET A 1 44.60 -22.00 -11.26
CA MET A 1 43.44 -21.18 -10.90
C MET A 1 43.19 -21.32 -9.40
N THR A 2 43.19 -20.22 -8.65
CA THR A 2 42.91 -20.23 -7.21
C THR A 2 41.44 -20.57 -6.99
N LYS A 3 41.17 -21.64 -6.23
CA LYS A 3 39.80 -22.00 -5.83
C LYS A 3 39.45 -21.25 -4.55
N TYR A 4 38.32 -20.56 -4.53
CA TYR A 4 37.81 -19.88 -3.34
C TYR A 4 36.97 -20.84 -2.50
N SER A 5 37.05 -20.73 -1.17
CA SER A 5 36.21 -21.50 -0.24
C SER A 5 35.45 -20.54 0.66
N LEU A 6 34.15 -20.41 0.44
CA LEU A 6 33.27 -19.59 1.26
C LEU A 6 32.72 -20.39 2.44
N THR A 7 33.62 -20.86 3.30
CA THR A 7 33.26 -21.44 4.59
C THR A 7 33.18 -20.35 5.67
N SER A 8 31.97 -19.80 5.75
CA SER A 8 31.34 -19.06 6.85
C SER A 8 31.99 -17.85 7.55
N LYS A 9 33.26 -17.43 7.38
CA LYS A 9 33.76 -16.30 8.22
C LYS A 9 34.75 -15.26 7.70
N LYS A 10 35.22 -15.21 6.44
CA LYS A 10 36.25 -14.20 6.07
C LYS A 10 36.17 -13.46 4.73
N GLU A 11 35.25 -13.79 3.81
CA GLU A 11 35.16 -13.05 2.54
C GLU A 11 33.69 -12.81 2.17
N GLU A 12 33.22 -11.57 2.31
CA GLU A 12 31.95 -11.11 1.76
C GLU A 12 32.19 -10.65 0.32
N PHE A 13 32.01 -11.55 -0.64
CA PHE A 13 31.97 -11.13 -2.04
C PHE A 13 30.57 -10.62 -2.40
N PRO A 14 30.47 -9.57 -3.24
CA PRO A 14 29.20 -9.20 -3.86
C PRO A 14 28.57 -10.40 -4.60
N VAL A 15 27.24 -10.53 -4.55
CA VAL A 15 26.49 -11.67 -5.13
C VAL A 15 26.86 -11.93 -6.60
N LEU A 16 27.07 -10.87 -7.38
CA LEU A 16 27.48 -10.97 -8.79
C LEU A 16 28.87 -11.59 -8.97
N VAL A 17 29.80 -11.31 -8.05
CA VAL A 17 31.15 -11.90 -8.06
C VAL A 17 31.07 -13.39 -7.73
N ILE A 18 30.20 -13.77 -6.77
CA ILE A 18 29.95 -15.18 -6.41
C ILE A 18 29.38 -15.93 -7.62
N ILE A 19 28.37 -15.37 -8.30
CA ILE A 19 27.79 -15.96 -9.52
C ILE A 19 28.87 -16.16 -10.58
N GLN A 20 29.71 -15.16 -10.82
CA GLN A 20 30.78 -15.24 -11.81
C GLN A 20 31.80 -16.33 -11.43
N HIS A 21 32.22 -16.39 -10.17
CA HIS A 21 33.15 -17.42 -9.70
C HIS A 21 32.58 -18.84 -9.82
N ILE A 22 31.26 -19.01 -9.64
CA ILE A 22 30.58 -20.28 -9.89
C ILE A 22 30.61 -20.62 -11.39
N LYS A 23 30.21 -19.68 -12.26
CA LYS A 23 30.19 -19.89 -13.71
C LYS A 23 31.59 -20.21 -14.27
N ASP A 24 32.63 -19.59 -13.71
CA ASP A 24 34.03 -19.79 -14.08
C ASP A 24 34.68 -21.03 -13.44
N GLY A 25 33.94 -21.79 -12.61
CA GLY A 25 34.45 -22.98 -11.92
C GLY A 25 35.48 -22.68 -10.81
N ARG A 26 35.60 -21.42 -10.38
CA ARG A 26 36.50 -20.97 -9.32
C ARG A 26 35.93 -21.16 -7.90
N LEU A 27 34.61 -21.33 -7.81
CA LEU A 27 33.88 -21.60 -6.57
C LEU A 27 32.95 -22.80 -6.79
N ASP A 28 33.03 -23.80 -5.89
CA ASP A 28 32.13 -24.95 -5.94
C ASP A 28 30.74 -24.54 -5.41
N PRO A 29 29.67 -24.63 -6.23
CA PRO A 29 28.31 -24.26 -5.80
C PRO A 29 27.76 -25.13 -4.66
N LYS A 30 28.36 -26.29 -4.37
CA LYS A 30 27.96 -27.10 -3.22
C LYS A 30 28.44 -26.52 -1.89
N THR A 31 29.45 -25.65 -1.92
CA THR A 31 30.11 -25.10 -0.73
C THR A 31 29.46 -23.82 -0.22
N ILE A 32 28.63 -23.14 -1.03
CA ILE A 32 27.88 -21.97 -0.57
C ILE A 32 26.72 -22.38 0.35
N ASN A 33 26.46 -21.58 1.38
CA ASN A 33 25.34 -21.79 2.29
C ASN A 33 23.99 -21.51 1.60
N LYS A 34 22.90 -21.81 2.31
CA LYS A 34 21.54 -21.61 1.79
C LYS A 34 21.26 -20.15 1.44
N ASP A 35 21.63 -19.22 2.31
CA ASP A 35 21.29 -17.80 2.16
C ASP A 35 21.98 -17.17 0.95
N LEU A 36 23.28 -17.40 0.79
CA LEU A 36 24.04 -16.94 -0.38
C LEU A 36 23.53 -17.58 -1.67
N ARG A 37 23.19 -18.88 -1.64
CA ARG A 37 22.57 -19.55 -2.79
C ARG A 37 21.26 -18.87 -3.17
N GLN A 38 20.40 -18.55 -2.20
CA GLN A 38 19.12 -17.89 -2.45
C GLN A 38 19.30 -16.48 -3.01
N GLN A 39 20.29 -15.72 -2.54
CA GLN A 39 20.63 -14.41 -3.12
C GLN A 39 21.08 -14.55 -4.59
N CYS A 40 21.93 -15.54 -4.89
CA CYS A 40 22.34 -15.79 -6.28
C CYS A 40 21.18 -16.27 -7.16
N VAL A 41 20.31 -17.14 -6.63
CA VAL A 41 19.10 -17.62 -7.32
C VAL A 41 18.15 -16.46 -7.62
N GLU A 42 17.94 -15.55 -6.68
CA GLU A 42 17.07 -14.38 -6.86
C GLU A 42 17.56 -13.48 -8.00
N VAL A 43 18.86 -13.17 -8.04
CA VAL A 43 19.46 -12.38 -9.13
C VAL A 43 19.29 -13.07 -10.48
N LEU A 44 19.66 -14.34 -10.59
CA LEU A 44 19.56 -15.09 -11.85
C LEU A 44 18.10 -15.30 -12.30
N LEU A 45 17.15 -15.41 -11.37
CA LEU A 45 15.74 -15.47 -11.68
C LEU A 45 15.25 -14.16 -12.32
N LEU A 46 15.71 -13.01 -11.82
CA LEU A 46 15.42 -11.69 -12.41
C LEU A 46 16.05 -11.53 -13.81
N GLU A 47 17.17 -12.18 -14.07
CA GLU A 47 17.81 -12.27 -15.40
C GLU A 47 17.10 -13.27 -16.35
N GLY A 48 16.06 -13.97 -15.87
CA GLY A 48 15.24 -14.88 -16.68
C GLY A 48 15.70 -16.34 -16.72
N TYR A 49 16.64 -16.74 -15.86
CA TYR A 49 17.07 -18.14 -15.78
C TYR A 49 15.94 -19.05 -15.24
N GLY A 50 15.71 -20.18 -15.92
CA GLY A 50 14.74 -21.18 -15.53
C GLY A 50 15.23 -22.13 -14.43
N VAL A 51 14.30 -22.86 -13.80
CA VAL A 51 14.57 -23.80 -12.68
C VAL A 51 15.66 -24.81 -13.03
N SER A 52 15.61 -25.42 -14.20
CA SER A 52 16.57 -26.46 -14.59
C SER A 52 17.97 -25.90 -14.87
N SER A 53 18.06 -24.68 -15.43
CA SER A 53 19.34 -23.98 -15.59
C SER A 53 19.97 -23.64 -14.24
N LEU A 54 19.16 -23.17 -13.29
CA LEU A 54 19.60 -22.91 -11.91
C LEU A 54 20.02 -24.20 -11.20
N ALA A 55 19.27 -25.29 -11.39
CA ALA A 55 19.60 -26.60 -10.84
C ALA A 55 20.97 -27.09 -11.33
N GLN A 56 21.27 -26.89 -12.62
CA GLN A 56 22.57 -27.18 -13.21
C GLN A 56 23.68 -26.28 -12.63
N ILE A 57 23.48 -24.96 -12.58
CA ILE A 57 24.47 -24.00 -12.08
C ILE A 57 24.84 -24.27 -10.62
N PHE A 58 23.84 -24.55 -9.78
CA PHE A 58 24.07 -24.77 -8.34
C PHE A 58 24.30 -26.24 -7.97
N ILE A 59 24.28 -27.15 -8.95
CA ILE A 59 24.40 -28.60 -8.75
C ILE A 59 23.42 -29.09 -7.67
N ARG A 60 22.16 -28.67 -7.81
CA ARG A 60 21.04 -29.04 -6.94
C ARG A 60 19.91 -29.65 -7.76
N SER A 61 19.01 -30.34 -7.08
CA SER A 61 17.79 -30.81 -7.73
C SER A 61 16.83 -29.65 -8.00
N ASP A 62 16.02 -29.78 -9.05
CA ASP A 62 14.92 -28.86 -9.36
C ASP A 62 13.99 -28.66 -8.15
N LYS A 63 13.77 -29.70 -7.35
CA LYS A 63 12.99 -29.62 -6.10
C LYS A 63 13.58 -28.62 -5.10
N THR A 64 14.91 -28.61 -4.96
CA THR A 64 15.62 -27.69 -4.07
C THR A 64 15.50 -26.25 -4.56
N ILE A 65 15.69 -26.04 -5.87
CA ILE A 65 15.58 -24.72 -6.50
C ILE A 65 14.15 -24.19 -6.40
N ARG A 66 13.12 -25.02 -6.64
CA ARG A 66 11.71 -24.63 -6.47
C ARG A 66 11.41 -24.20 -5.04
N ARG A 67 11.94 -24.91 -4.04
CA ARG A 67 11.80 -24.53 -2.64
C ARG A 67 12.50 -23.19 -2.34
N ASP A 68 13.72 -23.00 -2.84
CA ASP A 68 14.43 -21.72 -2.69
C ASP A 68 13.65 -20.55 -3.32
N ILE A 69 13.09 -20.74 -4.52
CA ILE A 69 12.23 -19.75 -5.19
C ILE A 69 10.99 -19.44 -4.36
N GLU A 70 10.35 -20.45 -3.77
CA GLU A 70 9.16 -20.24 -2.94
C GLU A 70 9.49 -19.44 -1.68
N GLU A 71 10.58 -19.77 -0.98
CA GLU A 71 11.03 -19.01 0.19
C GLU A 71 11.44 -17.56 -0.17
N ILE A 72 12.04 -17.34 -1.35
CA ILE A 72 12.32 -16.00 -1.88
C ILE A 72 11.01 -15.23 -2.12
N ARG A 73 10.00 -15.88 -2.71
CA ARG A 73 8.68 -15.28 -2.94
C ARG A 73 7.98 -14.94 -1.64
N GLU A 74 8.02 -15.82 -0.64
CA GLU A 74 7.47 -15.56 0.69
C GLU A 74 8.17 -14.38 1.38
N ARG A 75 9.51 -14.32 1.30
CA ARG A 75 10.28 -13.17 1.84
C ARG A 75 9.91 -11.86 1.15
N ASN A 76 9.71 -11.91 -0.16
CA ASN A 76 9.34 -10.74 -0.98
C ASN A 76 7.84 -10.48 -0.97
N ALA A 77 7.03 -11.34 -0.33
CA ALA A 77 5.59 -11.18 -0.26
C ALA A 77 5.26 -9.94 0.56
N ILE A 78 4.74 -8.92 -0.12
CA ILE A 78 4.26 -7.72 0.52
C ILE A 78 2.87 -8.03 1.08
N SER A 79 2.76 -8.13 2.40
CA SER A 79 1.45 -8.16 3.05
C SER A 79 0.79 -6.77 2.95
N PRO A 80 -0.51 -6.67 2.66
CA PRO A 80 -1.22 -5.40 2.64
C PRO A 80 -1.15 -4.71 4.01
N LYS A 81 -0.22 -3.77 4.15
CA LYS A 81 -0.11 -2.88 5.31
C LYS A 81 -0.59 -1.49 4.90
N ALA A 82 -1.63 -0.99 5.57
CA ALA A 82 -2.22 0.31 5.26
C ALA A 82 -1.19 1.44 5.22
N ASP A 83 -0.21 1.43 6.15
CA ASP A 83 0.85 2.43 6.19
C ASP A 83 1.85 2.31 5.03
N LEU A 84 2.19 1.10 4.61
CA LEU A 84 3.06 0.88 3.45
C LEU A 84 2.36 1.33 2.17
N ALA A 85 1.08 0.99 2.01
CA ALA A 85 0.26 1.44 0.89
C ALA A 85 0.20 2.98 0.84
N ARG A 86 -0.02 3.65 1.98
CA ARG A 86 -0.04 5.12 2.06
C ARG A 86 1.30 5.74 1.65
N LYS A 87 2.43 5.19 2.10
CA LYS A 87 3.77 5.66 1.73
C LYS A 87 4.04 5.51 0.24
N ILE A 88 3.77 4.33 -0.32
CA ILE A 88 3.94 4.05 -1.76
C ILE A 88 3.07 4.99 -2.60
N ILE A 89 1.83 5.25 -2.17
CA ILE A 89 0.92 6.16 -2.88
C ILE A 89 1.40 7.61 -2.80
N GLY A 90 1.91 8.05 -1.64
CA GLY A 90 2.54 9.37 -1.51
C GLY A 90 3.73 9.54 -2.46
N GLU A 91 4.62 8.54 -2.51
CA GLU A 91 5.76 8.51 -3.42
C GLU A 91 5.34 8.53 -4.89
N MET A 92 4.33 7.74 -5.26
CA MET A 92 3.74 7.72 -6.61
C MET A 92 3.27 9.12 -7.03
N VAL A 93 2.57 9.84 -6.14
CA VAL A 93 2.08 11.20 -6.44
C VAL A 93 3.23 12.19 -6.63
N VAL A 94 4.27 12.11 -5.80
CA VAL A 94 5.47 12.95 -5.94
C VAL A 94 6.17 12.67 -7.27
N ASN A 95 6.38 11.39 -7.61
CA ASN A 95 7.03 11.01 -8.86
C ASN A 95 6.23 11.46 -10.09
N ALA A 96 4.90 11.29 -10.08
CA ALA A 96 4.04 11.78 -11.16
C ALA A 96 4.16 13.30 -11.37
N ARG A 97 4.16 14.08 -10.28
CA ARG A 97 4.36 15.55 -10.34
C ARG A 97 5.74 15.92 -10.87
N ASN A 98 6.78 15.19 -10.49
CA ASN A 98 8.15 15.42 -10.98
C ASN A 98 8.24 15.16 -12.49
N HIS A 99 7.65 14.06 -12.98
CA HIS A 99 7.59 13.75 -14.41
C HIS A 99 6.80 14.80 -15.19
N GLN A 100 5.61 15.19 -14.70
CA GLN A 100 4.83 16.27 -15.28
C GLN A 100 5.67 17.56 -15.37
N GLY A 101 6.29 17.98 -14.27
CA GLY A 101 7.12 19.17 -14.22
C GLY A 101 8.31 19.13 -15.18
N TYR A 102 8.93 17.96 -15.36
CA TYR A 102 10.00 17.77 -16.34
C TYR A 102 9.49 17.93 -17.78
N LEU A 103 8.37 17.30 -18.13
CA LEU A 103 7.75 17.44 -19.45
C LEU A 103 7.36 18.90 -19.75
N MET A 104 6.83 19.62 -18.76
CA MET A 104 6.53 21.05 -18.90
C MET A 104 7.79 21.90 -19.13
N ARG A 105 8.95 21.51 -18.58
CA ARG A 105 10.22 22.19 -18.87
C ARG A 105 10.71 21.90 -20.29
N LEU A 106 10.56 20.65 -20.76
CA LEU A 106 10.90 20.28 -22.14
C LEU A 106 10.03 21.04 -23.15
N ALA A 107 8.72 21.13 -22.91
CA ALA A 107 7.80 21.90 -23.75
C ALA A 107 8.21 23.38 -23.88
N ARG A 108 8.85 23.93 -22.85
CA ARG A 108 9.30 25.33 -22.78
C ARG A 108 10.76 25.52 -23.22
N SER A 109 11.46 24.44 -23.54
CA SER A 109 12.87 24.51 -23.92
C SER A 109 13.05 25.22 -25.28
N GLN A 110 14.19 25.89 -25.42
CA GLN A 110 14.64 26.44 -26.69
C GLN A 110 15.30 25.32 -27.50
N GLY A 111 14.97 25.19 -28.78
CA GLY A 111 15.52 24.16 -29.67
C GLY A 111 14.60 22.97 -29.97
N ALA A 112 13.52 22.76 -29.19
CA ALA A 112 12.50 21.78 -29.53
C ALA A 112 11.54 22.31 -30.61
N SER A 113 11.13 21.45 -31.53
CA SER A 113 10.13 21.73 -32.56
C SER A 113 8.74 21.95 -31.94
N VAL A 114 7.85 22.62 -32.68
CA VAL A 114 6.45 22.84 -32.25
C VAL A 114 5.75 21.50 -31.97
N SER A 115 6.04 20.45 -32.75
CA SER A 115 5.46 19.12 -32.56
C SER A 115 5.92 18.48 -31.25
N GLU A 116 7.21 18.48 -30.97
CA GLU A 116 7.77 17.93 -29.72
C GLU A 116 7.24 18.68 -28.48
N LYS A 117 7.06 19.99 -28.59
CA LYS A 117 6.45 20.81 -27.54
C LYS A 117 4.99 20.42 -27.30
N GLY A 118 4.21 20.26 -28.36
CA GLY A 118 2.83 19.78 -28.28
C GLY A 118 2.74 18.38 -27.67
N GLN A 119 3.65 17.47 -28.01
CA GLN A 119 3.72 16.14 -27.41
C GLN A 119 4.05 16.20 -25.92
N CYS A 120 4.99 17.04 -25.51
CA CYS A 120 5.35 17.20 -24.10
C CYS A 120 4.16 17.72 -23.27
N GLU A 121 3.43 18.72 -23.77
CA GLU A 121 2.21 19.24 -23.13
C GLU A 121 1.13 18.17 -23.00
N TYR A 122 0.88 17.41 -24.07
CA TYR A 122 -0.10 16.32 -24.05
C TYR A 122 0.28 15.22 -23.04
N LEU A 123 1.55 14.78 -23.02
CA LEU A 123 2.02 13.77 -22.09
C LEU A 123 1.98 14.27 -20.64
N ALA A 124 2.28 15.55 -20.40
CA ALA A 124 2.17 16.14 -19.07
C ALA A 124 0.71 16.13 -18.57
N ALA A 125 -0.24 16.48 -19.44
CA ALA A 125 -1.67 16.39 -19.14
C ALA A 125 -2.12 14.94 -18.90
N LEU A 126 -1.63 13.99 -19.70
CA LEU A 126 -1.96 12.58 -19.56
C LEU A 126 -1.49 12.02 -18.20
N VAL A 127 -0.24 12.30 -17.79
CA VAL A 127 0.29 11.91 -16.47
C VAL A 127 -0.59 12.46 -15.35
N LEU A 128 -1.03 13.72 -15.47
CA LEU A 128 -1.93 14.33 -14.49
C LEU A 128 -3.28 13.58 -14.41
N PHE A 129 -3.94 13.36 -15.55
CA PHE A 129 -5.23 12.68 -15.59
C PHE A 129 -5.15 11.24 -15.10
N GLN A 130 -4.14 10.48 -15.52
CA GLN A 130 -3.93 9.10 -15.06
C GLN A 130 -3.69 9.03 -13.56
N ASN A 131 -2.90 9.97 -13.01
CA ASN A 131 -2.67 10.04 -11.57
C ASN A 131 -3.97 10.32 -10.80
N VAL A 132 -4.79 11.27 -11.29
CA VAL A 132 -6.12 11.56 -10.70
C VAL A 132 -7.02 10.33 -10.77
N SER A 133 -7.16 9.70 -11.94
CA SER A 133 -7.99 8.50 -12.10
C SER A 133 -7.53 7.35 -11.21
N LYS A 134 -6.21 7.18 -11.04
CA LYS A 134 -5.69 6.13 -10.16
C LYS A 134 -6.01 6.43 -8.70
N LEU A 135 -5.81 7.67 -8.25
CA LEU A 135 -6.19 8.10 -6.90
C LEU A 135 -7.69 7.94 -6.64
N GLN A 136 -8.55 8.20 -7.63
CA GLN A 136 -9.99 7.91 -7.54
C GLN A 136 -10.27 6.42 -7.39
N SER A 137 -9.66 5.57 -8.23
CA SER A 137 -9.83 4.11 -8.16
C SER A 137 -9.34 3.49 -6.84
N LEU A 138 -8.33 4.11 -6.23
CA LEU A 138 -7.77 3.70 -4.95
C LEU A 138 -8.56 4.29 -3.76
N GLY A 139 -9.57 5.14 -4.01
CA GLY A 139 -10.43 5.74 -2.99
C GLY A 139 -9.86 6.99 -2.30
N TYR A 140 -8.79 7.59 -2.84
CA TYR A 140 -8.15 8.80 -2.28
C TYR A 140 -8.77 10.10 -2.79
N LEU A 141 -9.39 10.07 -3.98
CA LEU A 141 -10.12 11.20 -4.56
C LEU A 141 -11.56 10.79 -4.87
N PRO A 142 -12.52 11.71 -4.81
CA PRO A 142 -13.90 11.41 -5.18
C PRO A 142 -14.01 11.20 -6.70
N SER A 143 -14.74 10.16 -7.11
CA SER A 143 -15.02 9.85 -8.52
C SER A 143 -16.14 10.70 -9.13
N GLN A 144 -16.96 11.32 -8.30
CA GLN A 144 -17.98 12.28 -8.68
C GLN A 144 -17.78 13.55 -7.84
N PRO A 145 -17.98 14.76 -8.40
CA PRO A 145 -18.07 15.97 -7.60
C PRO A 145 -19.13 15.73 -6.54
N LYS A 146 -18.74 15.71 -5.26
CA LYS A 146 -19.73 15.82 -4.20
C LYS A 146 -20.42 17.15 -4.45
N THR A 147 -21.74 17.16 -4.59
CA THR A 147 -22.52 18.40 -4.52
C THR A 147 -21.96 19.17 -3.33
N VAL A 148 -21.36 20.32 -3.60
CA VAL A 148 -20.75 21.14 -2.56
C VAL A 148 -21.91 21.73 -1.77
N VAL A 149 -22.45 20.95 -0.83
CA VAL A 149 -22.96 21.50 0.41
C VAL A 149 -21.69 21.77 1.21
N GLY A 150 -21.29 23.04 1.22
CA GLY A 150 -20.04 23.49 1.82
C GLY A 150 -19.87 22.97 3.26
N GLU A 151 -18.60 22.78 3.63
CA GLU A 151 -18.12 22.70 5.02
C GLU A 151 -18.60 21.51 5.86
N LEU A 152 -17.94 20.34 5.78
CA LEU A 152 -18.17 19.29 6.79
C LEU A 152 -17.02 18.30 7.08
N PHE A 153 -15.85 18.39 6.43
CA PHE A 153 -14.82 17.34 6.60
C PHE A 153 -13.48 17.79 7.21
N HIS A 154 -13.30 19.06 7.56
CA HIS A 154 -12.05 19.55 8.17
C HIS A 154 -12.20 20.23 9.55
N TYR A 155 -13.42 20.37 10.09
CA TYR A 155 -13.66 20.98 11.41
C TYR A 155 -14.19 19.99 12.49
N TYR A 156 -14.21 18.68 12.24
CA TYR A 156 -14.86 17.69 13.13
C TYR A 156 -13.93 16.96 14.12
N GLU A 157 -12.72 17.44 14.39
CA GLU A 157 -11.94 16.90 15.53
C GLU A 157 -12.17 17.69 16.83
N GLU A 158 -12.51 18.98 16.76
CA GLU A 158 -12.67 19.81 17.97
C GLU A 158 -14.12 19.86 18.49
N ASP A 159 -15.15 19.77 17.63
CA ASP A 159 -16.57 19.88 18.00
C ASP A 159 -17.37 18.56 17.96
N ARG A 160 -16.66 17.42 17.93
CA ARG A 160 -17.33 16.12 17.85
C ARG A 160 -17.99 15.77 19.18
N LYS A 161 -19.32 15.93 19.23
CA LYS A 161 -20.14 15.51 20.36
C LYS A 161 -20.07 13.99 20.56
N SER A 162 -20.16 13.56 21.80
CA SER A 162 -20.17 12.15 22.15
C SER A 162 -21.46 11.46 21.65
N ILE A 163 -21.42 10.13 21.43
CA ILE A 163 -22.62 9.36 21.06
C ILE A 163 -23.81 9.63 22.01
N PRO A 164 -23.63 9.71 23.35
CA PRO A 164 -24.70 10.10 24.27
C PRO A 164 -25.31 11.48 23.99
N GLU A 165 -24.50 12.47 23.62
CA GLU A 165 -24.97 13.82 23.29
C GLU A 165 -25.76 13.83 21.98
N TYR A 166 -25.33 13.09 20.96
CA TYR A 166 -26.12 12.95 19.74
C TYR A 166 -27.47 12.28 19.99
N LYS A 167 -27.53 11.25 20.84
CA LYS A 167 -28.80 10.63 21.26
C LYS A 167 -29.73 11.63 21.94
N LYS A 168 -29.18 12.51 22.80
CA LYS A 168 -29.94 13.56 23.49
C LYS A 168 -30.49 14.60 22.50
N ILE A 169 -29.66 15.11 21.60
CA ILE A 169 -30.04 16.10 20.58
C ILE A 169 -31.16 15.56 19.68
N ILE A 170 -31.04 14.32 19.20
CA ILE A 170 -32.06 13.70 18.34
C ILE A 170 -33.39 13.55 19.09
N LYS A 171 -33.35 13.20 20.38
CA LYS A 171 -34.54 13.09 21.22
C LYS A 171 -35.21 14.45 21.45
N ASP A 172 -34.42 15.49 21.71
CA ASP A 172 -34.92 16.85 21.91
C ASP A 172 -35.51 17.43 20.61
N LEU A 173 -34.92 17.11 19.46
CA LEU A 173 -35.41 17.49 18.14
C LEU A 173 -36.76 16.83 17.82
N GLU A 174 -36.92 15.54 18.13
CA GLU A 174 -38.21 14.85 17.98
C GLU A 174 -39.29 15.41 18.91
N LEU A 175 -38.94 15.70 20.17
CA LEU A 175 -39.85 16.31 21.14
C LEU A 175 -40.30 17.70 20.69
N THR A 176 -39.38 18.50 20.16
CA THR A 176 -39.67 19.84 19.66
C THR A 176 -40.57 19.77 18.44
N ALA A 177 -40.25 18.91 17.45
CA ALA A 177 -41.07 18.73 16.26
C ALA A 177 -42.49 18.24 16.56
N LYS A 178 -42.66 17.39 17.58
CA LYS A 178 -43.99 16.97 18.08
C LYS A 178 -44.77 18.13 18.72
N LYS A 179 -44.10 18.97 19.50
CA LYS A 179 -44.72 20.12 20.19
C LYS A 179 -45.11 21.25 19.22
N THR A 180 -44.32 21.47 18.17
CA THR A 180 -44.55 22.53 17.18
C THR A 180 -45.42 22.07 16.01
N GLY A 181 -45.86 20.81 15.98
CA GLY A 181 -46.66 20.26 14.88
C GLY A 181 -45.89 20.11 13.55
N SER A 182 -44.56 20.26 13.57
CA SER A 182 -43.70 20.19 12.38
C SER A 182 -43.15 18.78 12.11
N LEU A 183 -43.66 17.77 12.82
CA LEU A 183 -43.33 16.37 12.56
C LEU A 183 -44.07 15.85 11.32
N THR A 184 -43.60 16.27 10.14
CA THR A 184 -44.06 15.71 8.87
C THR A 184 -43.54 14.26 8.71
N PRO A 185 -44.14 13.44 7.80
CA PRO A 185 -43.66 12.10 7.53
C PRO A 185 -42.19 12.03 7.09
N GLU A 186 -41.71 13.07 6.38
CA GLU A 186 -40.32 13.20 5.95
C GLU A 186 -39.40 13.45 7.14
N VAL A 187 -39.72 14.41 8.00
CA VAL A 187 -38.95 14.71 9.22
C VAL A 187 -38.93 13.50 10.16
N ALA A 188 -40.05 12.77 10.29
CA ALA A 188 -40.12 11.55 11.08
C ALA A 188 -39.20 10.43 10.51
N LYS A 189 -39.12 10.32 9.18
CA LYS A 189 -38.24 9.36 8.49
C LYS A 189 -36.77 9.71 8.72
N GLU A 190 -36.39 10.98 8.60
CA GLU A 190 -35.02 11.45 8.83
C GLU A 190 -34.58 11.25 10.29
N ILE A 191 -35.43 11.60 11.26
CA ILE A 191 -35.16 11.35 12.68
C ILE A 191 -34.95 9.86 12.93
N ARG A 192 -35.73 8.99 12.28
CA ARG A 192 -35.58 7.53 12.41
C ARG A 192 -34.25 7.04 11.83
N GLN A 193 -33.83 7.55 10.68
CA GLN A 193 -32.54 7.23 10.08
C GLN A 193 -31.36 7.68 10.96
N LEU A 194 -31.43 8.90 11.52
CA LEU A 194 -30.41 9.40 12.44
C LEU A 194 -30.30 8.54 13.70
N LYS A 195 -31.43 8.11 14.28
CA LYS A 195 -31.42 7.16 15.42
C LYS A 195 -30.76 5.83 15.07
N GLN A 196 -31.02 5.31 13.87
CA GLN A 196 -30.42 4.06 13.42
C GLN A 196 -28.89 4.19 13.29
N GLN A 197 -28.42 5.24 12.63
CA GLN A 197 -26.97 5.48 12.44
C GLN A 197 -26.23 5.67 13.77
N VAL A 198 -26.81 6.40 14.72
CA VAL A 198 -26.22 6.59 16.05
C VAL A 198 -26.19 5.28 16.85
N ASN A 199 -27.18 4.41 16.68
CA ASN A 199 -27.17 3.09 17.31
C ASN A 199 -26.14 2.14 16.69
N GLU A 200 -25.98 2.16 15.37
CA GLU A 200 -24.93 1.39 14.68
C GLU A 200 -23.53 1.84 15.14
N ALA A 201 -23.31 3.14 15.28
CA ALA A 201 -22.07 3.69 15.82
C ALA A 201 -21.84 3.28 17.29
N ASP A 202 -22.87 3.31 18.13
CA ASP A 202 -22.82 2.87 19.54
C ASP A 202 -22.48 1.38 19.66
N ILE A 203 -23.05 0.55 18.78
CA ILE A 203 -22.74 -0.89 18.72
C ILE A 203 -21.28 -1.08 18.34
N HIS A 204 -20.80 -0.38 17.30
CA HIS A 204 -19.42 -0.50 16.85
C HIS A 204 -18.41 -0.06 17.93
N GLU A 205 -18.68 1.04 18.64
CA GLU A 205 -17.85 1.48 19.76
C GLU A 205 -17.83 0.46 20.91
N LYS A 206 -18.98 -0.12 21.26
CA LYS A 206 -19.07 -1.18 22.26
C LYS A 206 -18.31 -2.44 21.86
N VAL A 207 -18.45 -2.90 20.61
CA VAL A 207 -17.73 -4.07 20.08
C VAL A 207 -16.22 -3.85 20.15
N ASN A 208 -15.74 -2.67 19.76
CA ASN A 208 -14.32 -2.33 19.85
C ASN A 208 -13.83 -2.31 21.29
N SER A 209 -14.59 -1.68 22.20
CA SER A 209 -14.25 -1.63 23.62
C SER A 209 -14.18 -3.02 24.26
N LEU A 210 -15.08 -3.94 23.89
CA LEU A 210 -15.10 -5.32 24.37
C LEU A 210 -13.94 -6.14 23.78
N THR A 211 -13.61 -5.92 22.51
CA THR A 211 -12.49 -6.58 21.84
C THR A 211 -11.17 -6.18 22.48
N GLU A 212 -10.97 -4.89 22.77
CA GLU A 212 -9.77 -4.40 23.45
C GLU A 212 -9.67 -4.90 24.90
N ARG A 213 -10.76 -4.90 25.66
CA ARG A 213 -10.78 -5.50 27.01
C ARG A 213 -10.43 -7.00 27.00
N ASN A 214 -10.91 -7.74 26.00
CA ASN A 214 -10.62 -9.16 25.84
C ASN A 214 -9.17 -9.43 25.41
N LYS A 215 -8.57 -8.56 24.60
CA LYS A 215 -7.13 -8.63 24.28
C LYS A 215 -6.28 -8.43 25.53
N ILE A 216 -6.61 -7.43 26.37
CA ILE A 216 -5.90 -7.11 27.63
C ILE A 216 -6.03 -8.26 28.65
N LYS A 217 -7.22 -8.87 28.78
CA LYS A 217 -7.40 -10.06 29.63
C LYS A 217 -6.58 -11.26 29.16
N LYS A 218 -6.52 -11.52 27.84
CA LYS A 218 -5.68 -12.60 27.28
C LYS A 218 -4.19 -12.38 27.50
N THR A 219 -3.72 -11.14 27.63
CA THR A 219 -2.32 -10.84 27.94
C THR A 219 -2.01 -11.04 29.42
N ARG A 220 -2.94 -10.66 30.33
CA ARG A 220 -2.79 -10.88 31.78
C ARG A 220 -2.94 -12.33 32.25
N LEU A 221 -3.63 -13.18 31.49
CA LEU A 221 -3.74 -14.63 31.77
C LEU A 221 -2.54 -15.44 31.25
N LYS A 222 -1.62 -14.80 30.51
CA LYS A 222 -0.40 -15.41 29.95
C LYS A 222 0.88 -14.96 30.67
N SER A 223 0.74 -14.13 31.71
CA SER A 223 1.79 -13.72 32.65
C SER A 223 1.56 -14.40 33.99
#